data_AF-A0AAC9D013-F1
#
_entry.id   AF-A0AAC9D013-F1
#
_cell.length_a   1.000
_cell.length_b   1.000
_cell.length_c   1.000
_cell.angle_alpha   90.00
_cell.angle_beta   90.00
_cell.angle_gamma   90.00
#
_symmetry.space_group_name_H-M   'P 1'
#
loop_
_entity.id
_entity.type
_entity.pdbx_description
1 polymer ?
#
loop_
_entity_poly.entity_id
_entity_poly.type
_entity_poly.pdbx_seq_one_letter_code
_entity_poly.pdbx_strand_id
1 'polypeptide(L)'
;MKNFIVILLVLFLSISCKKDVVKEPAKLIEKEKMIDIMYDLSLLEAMRYQKPLSLDSIDNDPTKFILKKYKVDSLQFAQNNMYYASDYENYKDMFDQVNKRIEVNQRAADSLAKIDEKKAAKADKNKPKELKEVSKDSVRKTIPKINIDSIRLAQRKHRREI
;
A
#
# COMPACT_ATOMS: atom_id res chain seq x y z
N MET A 1 31.96 -39.19 32.72
CA MET A 1 32.34 -38.54 31.44
C MET A 1 31.13 -38.12 30.59
N LYS A 2 30.03 -38.89 30.53
CA LYS A 2 28.84 -38.55 29.72
C LYS A 2 28.17 -37.20 30.10
N ASN A 3 28.11 -36.86 31.38
CA ASN A 3 27.49 -35.61 31.85
C ASN A 3 28.34 -34.37 31.52
N PHE A 4 29.67 -34.50 31.41
CA PHE A 4 30.56 -33.38 31.08
C PHE A 4 30.43 -32.99 29.60
N ILE A 5 30.21 -33.98 28.73
CA ILE A 5 29.94 -33.77 27.29
C ILE A 5 28.62 -33.01 27.11
N VAL A 6 27.58 -33.35 27.88
CA VAL A 6 26.29 -32.66 27.82
C VAL A 6 26.41 -31.21 28.28
N ILE A 7 27.18 -30.94 29.34
CA ILE A 7 27.42 -29.57 29.83
C ILE A 7 28.21 -28.75 28.79
N LEU A 8 29.24 -29.33 28.18
CA LEU A 8 30.00 -28.69 27.09
C LEU A 8 29.12 -28.40 25.87
N LEU A 9 28.20 -29.30 25.52
CA LEU A 9 27.27 -29.12 24.41
C LEU A 9 26.24 -28.01 24.68
N VAL A 10 25.71 -27.93 25.91
CA VAL A 10 24.82 -26.83 26.34
C VAL A 10 25.55 -25.49 26.38
N LEU A 11 26.81 -25.48 26.82
CA LEU A 11 27.64 -24.27 26.84
C LEU A 11 27.98 -23.80 25.41
N PHE A 12 28.23 -24.73 24.48
CA PHE A 12 28.47 -24.43 23.06
C PHE A 12 27.21 -23.87 22.37
N LEU A 13 26.03 -24.37 22.73
CA LEU A 13 24.74 -23.85 22.23
C LEU A 13 24.41 -22.44 22.76
N SER A 14 25.03 -22.04 23.88
CA SER A 14 24.83 -20.72 24.48
C SER A 14 25.69 -19.62 23.82
N ILE A 15 26.67 -20.00 22.99
CA ILE A 15 27.44 -19.08 22.14
C ILE A 15 26.68 -18.89 20.82
N SER A 16 25.40 -18.50 20.91
CA SER A 16 24.69 -17.99 19.74
C SER A 16 25.30 -16.64 19.42
N CYS A 17 26.17 -16.65 18.42
CA CYS A 17 26.89 -15.51 17.90
C CYS A 17 25.96 -14.32 17.61
N LYS A 18 25.94 -13.34 18.52
CA LYS A 18 25.72 -11.94 18.14
C LYS A 18 26.95 -11.46 17.39
N LYS A 19 27.08 -11.87 16.13
CA LYS A 19 27.95 -11.21 15.17
C LYS A 19 27.03 -10.27 14.41
N ASP A 20 27.39 -9.01 14.24
CA ASP A 20 26.70 -8.13 13.29
C ASP A 20 26.82 -8.78 11.91
N VAL A 21 25.77 -9.50 11.50
CA VAL A 21 25.81 -10.44 10.37
C VAL A 21 25.85 -9.68 9.04
N VAL A 22 25.43 -8.42 9.03
CA VAL A 22 25.26 -7.63 7.82
C VAL A 22 26.21 -6.44 7.82
N LYS A 23 27.09 -6.41 6.82
CA LYS A 23 28.01 -5.29 6.58
C LYS A 23 27.26 -4.10 6.00
N GLU A 24 27.74 -2.91 6.30
CA GLU A 24 27.24 -1.67 5.69
C GLU A 24 27.41 -1.73 4.15
N PRO A 25 26.37 -1.39 3.38
CA PRO A 25 26.44 -1.41 1.92
C PRO A 25 27.29 -0.26 1.39
N ALA A 26 28.04 -0.50 0.31
CA ALA A 26 28.92 0.50 -0.31
C ALA A 26 28.19 1.78 -0.78
N LYS A 27 26.89 1.67 -1.06
CA LYS A 27 26.02 2.80 -1.40
C LYS A 27 24.88 2.87 -0.37
N LEU A 28 25.17 3.42 0.80
CA LEU A 28 24.18 3.60 1.86
C LEU A 28 23.06 4.55 1.40
N ILE A 29 21.82 4.16 1.66
CA ILE A 29 20.63 5.01 1.58
C ILE A 29 20.42 5.54 2.99
N GLU A 30 20.48 6.86 3.18
CA GLU A 30 20.23 7.47 4.49
C GLU A 30 18.89 7.00 5.09
N LYS A 31 18.84 6.89 6.42
CA LYS A 31 17.69 6.32 7.15
C LYS A 31 16.39 7.05 6.79
N GLU A 32 16.42 8.38 6.78
CA GLU A 32 15.30 9.25 6.47
C GLU A 32 14.81 9.03 5.02
N LYS A 33 15.75 8.91 4.08
CA LYS A 33 15.43 8.59 2.68
C LYS A 33 14.83 7.19 2.54
N MET A 34 15.29 6.22 3.32
CA MET A 34 14.74 4.87 3.35
C MET A 34 13.31 4.87 3.91
N ILE A 35 13.04 5.65 4.96
CA ILE A 35 11.69 5.85 5.52
C ILE A 35 10.75 6.46 4.46
N ASP A 36 11.21 7.45 3.70
CA ASP A 36 10.45 8.03 2.59
C ASP A 36 10.12 7.01 1.48
N ILE A 37 11.09 6.17 1.10
CA ILE A 37 10.90 5.08 0.15
C ILE A 37 9.86 4.09 0.67
N MET A 38 9.98 3.65 1.93
CA MET A 38 9.05 2.71 2.57
C MET A 38 7.63 3.29 2.62
N TYR A 39 7.48 4.56 2.98
CA TYR A 39 6.18 5.24 3.00
C TYR A 39 5.50 5.25 1.63
N ASP A 40 6.23 5.65 0.59
CA ASP A 40 5.67 5.72 -0.76
C ASP A 40 5.36 4.33 -1.34
N LEU A 41 6.20 3.32 -1.05
CA LEU A 41 5.92 1.92 -1.41
C LEU A 41 4.62 1.45 -0.77
N SER A 42 4.47 1.64 0.55
CA SER A 42 3.25 1.25 1.27
C SER A 42 2.00 1.96 0.75
N LEU A 43 2.10 3.26 0.43
CA LEU A 43 0.98 4.02 -0.11
C LEU A 43 0.58 3.52 -1.51
N LEU A 44 1.55 3.26 -2.37
CA LEU A 44 1.30 2.77 -3.72
C LEU A 44 0.73 1.35 -3.72
N GLU A 45 1.21 0.49 -2.82
CA GLU A 45 0.68 -0.86 -2.61
C GLU A 45 -0.78 -0.83 -2.11
N ALA A 46 -1.09 0.04 -1.15
CA ALA A 46 -2.47 0.23 -0.68
C ALA A 46 -3.41 0.71 -1.80
N MET A 47 -2.94 1.63 -2.65
CA MET A 47 -3.72 2.10 -3.81
C MET A 47 -3.99 0.96 -4.82
N ARG A 48 -2.99 0.10 -5.07
CA ARG A 48 -3.16 -1.09 -5.92
C ARG A 48 -4.19 -2.04 -5.38
N TYR A 49 -4.14 -2.30 -4.08
CA TYR A 49 -5.07 -3.21 -3.43
C TYR A 49 -6.52 -2.72 -3.55
N GLN A 50 -6.76 -1.41 -3.39
CA GLN A 50 -8.11 -0.84 -3.47
C GLN A 50 -8.65 -0.71 -4.90
N LYS A 51 -7.80 -0.39 -5.88
CA LYS A 51 -8.21 -0.23 -7.28
C LYS A 51 -7.21 -0.89 -8.25
N PRO A 52 -7.32 -2.21 -8.44
CA PRO A 52 -6.40 -2.94 -9.32
C PRO A 52 -6.52 -2.55 -10.81
N LEU A 53 -7.68 -2.03 -11.26
CA LEU A 53 -7.97 -1.78 -12.68
C LEU A 53 -7.60 -0.37 -13.20
N SER A 54 -7.16 0.56 -12.33
CA SER A 54 -6.83 1.94 -12.76
C SER A 54 -5.33 2.18 -12.91
N LEU A 55 -4.50 1.19 -12.64
CA LEU A 55 -3.03 1.32 -12.64
C LEU A 55 -2.36 0.62 -13.82
N ASP A 56 -3.12 0.13 -14.80
CA ASP A 56 -2.60 -0.46 -16.05
C ASP A 56 -1.72 0.51 -16.87
N SER A 57 -1.74 1.81 -16.55
CA SER A 57 -0.88 2.84 -17.14
C SER A 57 0.42 3.10 -16.39
N ILE A 58 0.55 2.63 -15.14
CA ILE A 58 1.82 2.61 -14.43
C ILE A 58 2.52 1.32 -14.84
N ASP A 59 3.63 1.46 -15.58
CA ASP A 59 4.57 0.39 -15.90
C ASP A 59 4.60 -0.63 -14.73
N ASN A 60 4.18 -1.87 -14.98
CA ASN A 60 3.48 -2.81 -14.06
C ASN A 60 4.13 -3.13 -12.69
N ASP A 61 5.26 -2.51 -12.36
CA ASP A 61 6.03 -2.65 -11.13
C ASP A 61 6.09 -1.31 -10.33
N PRO A 62 5.27 -1.18 -9.28
CA PRO A 62 5.28 -0.07 -8.32
C PRO A 62 6.62 0.15 -7.65
N THR A 63 7.31 -0.94 -7.34
CA THR A 63 8.58 -0.90 -6.66
C THR A 63 9.59 -0.22 -7.57
N LYS A 64 9.64 -0.63 -8.84
CA LYS A 64 10.48 0.02 -9.85
C LYS A 64 10.13 1.50 -10.03
N PHE A 65 8.85 1.86 -10.03
CA PHE A 65 8.42 3.26 -10.14
C PHE A 65 8.93 4.11 -8.96
N ILE A 66 8.77 3.63 -7.73
CA ILE A 66 9.24 4.34 -6.53
C ILE A 66 10.77 4.41 -6.48
N LEU A 67 11.48 3.31 -6.74
CA LEU A 67 12.94 3.30 -6.72
C LEU A 67 13.53 4.28 -7.77
N LYS A 68 12.89 4.37 -8.95
CA LYS A 68 13.24 5.38 -9.97
C LYS A 68 13.05 6.82 -9.47
N LYS A 69 11.95 7.12 -8.75
CA LYS A 69 11.70 8.43 -8.13
C LYS A 69 12.83 8.84 -7.18
N TYR A 70 13.33 7.92 -6.38
CA TYR A 70 14.39 8.18 -5.39
C TYR A 70 15.83 8.03 -5.93
N LYS A 71 15.99 7.72 -7.22
CA LYS A 71 17.28 7.43 -7.87
C LYS A 71 18.06 6.33 -7.14
N VAL A 72 17.35 5.29 -6.73
CA VAL A 72 17.89 4.12 -6.03
C VAL A 72 17.81 2.91 -6.96
N ASP A 73 18.86 2.12 -6.98
CA ASP A 73 18.88 0.85 -7.71
C ASP A 73 18.23 -0.28 -6.90
N SER A 74 17.65 -1.29 -7.54
CA SER A 74 16.98 -2.39 -6.84
C SER A 74 17.94 -3.20 -5.97
N LEU A 75 19.18 -3.41 -6.43
CA LEU A 75 20.20 -4.09 -5.64
C LEU A 75 20.62 -3.22 -4.45
N GLN A 76 20.79 -1.92 -4.67
CA GLN A 76 21.10 -0.96 -3.60
C GLN A 76 20.01 -0.99 -2.53
N PHE A 77 18.73 -0.93 -2.92
CA PHE A 77 17.61 -1.01 -2.00
C PHE A 77 17.62 -2.32 -1.21
N ALA A 78 17.78 -3.47 -1.88
CA ALA A 78 17.79 -4.77 -1.21
C ALA A 78 18.91 -4.88 -0.17
N GLN A 79 20.12 -4.42 -0.50
CA GLN A 79 21.26 -4.43 0.43
C GLN A 79 21.04 -3.51 1.63
N ASN A 80 20.51 -2.30 1.40
CA ASN A 80 20.19 -1.37 2.48
C ASN A 80 19.04 -1.88 3.36
N ASN A 81 18.04 -2.52 2.75
CA ASN A 81 16.94 -3.15 3.48
C ASN A 81 17.47 -4.26 4.41
N MET A 82 18.37 -5.12 3.92
CA MET A 82 19.03 -6.12 4.75
C MET A 82 19.89 -5.51 5.87
N TYR A 83 20.60 -4.41 5.57
CA TYR A 83 21.42 -3.68 6.55
C TYR A 83 20.56 -3.11 7.68
N TYR A 84 19.50 -2.37 7.35
CA TYR A 84 18.60 -1.81 8.37
C TYR A 84 17.87 -2.92 9.14
N ALA A 85 17.40 -3.97 8.46
CA ALA A 85 16.73 -5.10 9.10
C ALA A 85 17.63 -5.94 10.02
N SER A 86 18.95 -5.75 9.99
CA SER A 86 19.88 -6.42 10.90
C SER A 86 19.80 -5.88 12.34
N ASP A 87 19.38 -4.63 12.51
CA ASP A 87 19.07 -4.01 13.81
C ASP A 87 17.55 -3.92 13.96
N TYR A 88 16.97 -4.88 14.70
CA TYR A 88 15.53 -4.99 14.87
C TYR A 88 14.89 -3.73 15.46
N GLU A 89 15.50 -3.13 16.50
CA GLU A 89 14.90 -1.97 17.19
C GLU A 89 14.89 -0.74 16.28
N ASN A 90 15.99 -0.52 15.56
CA ASN A 90 16.09 0.59 14.61
C ASN A 90 15.14 0.39 13.42
N TYR A 91 15.07 -0.82 12.88
CA TYR A 91 14.16 -1.13 11.77
C TYR A 91 12.69 -1.01 12.18
N LYS A 92 12.35 -1.42 13.41
CA LYS A 92 11.02 -1.20 13.99
C LYS A 92 10.69 0.29 14.07
N ASP A 93 11.61 1.12 14.58
CA ASP A 93 11.42 2.57 14.65
C ASP A 93 11.14 3.18 13.28
N MET A 94 11.84 2.73 12.22
CA MET A 94 11.56 3.17 10.84
C MET A 94 10.12 2.86 10.42
N PHE A 95 9.63 1.64 10.70
CA PHE A 95 8.24 1.27 10.40
C PHE A 95 7.22 2.07 11.24
N ASP A 96 7.51 2.31 12.51
CA ASP A 96 6.63 3.09 13.39
C ASP A 96 6.51 4.54 12.87
N GLN A 97 7.61 5.12 12.37
CA GLN A 97 7.58 6.44 11.72
C GLN A 97 6.74 6.45 10.44
N VAL A 98 6.87 5.43 9.59
CA VAL A 98 6.04 5.26 8.40
C VAL A 98 4.56 5.17 8.77
N ASN A 99 4.21 4.31 9.74
CA ASN A 99 2.83 4.11 10.20
C ASN A 99 2.25 5.41 10.78
N LYS A 100 3.01 6.12 11.61
CA LYS A 100 2.59 7.41 12.16
C LYS A 100 2.28 8.43 11.07
N ARG A 101 3.11 8.50 10.03
CA ARG A 101 2.88 9.40 8.89
C ARG A 101 1.61 9.00 8.11
N ILE A 102 1.37 7.70 7.90
CA ILE A 102 0.15 7.20 7.27
C ILE A 102 -1.08 7.60 8.09
N GLU A 103 -1.07 7.36 9.41
CA GLU A 103 -2.19 7.70 10.28
C GLU A 103 -2.54 9.19 10.27
N VAL A 104 -1.52 10.06 10.32
CA VAL A 104 -1.73 11.51 10.26
C VAL A 104 -2.41 11.91 8.95
N ASN A 105 -1.91 11.38 7.83
CA ASN A 105 -2.45 11.68 6.51
C ASN A 105 -3.87 11.10 6.32
N GLN A 106 -4.14 9.92 6.88
CA GLN A 106 -5.46 9.32 6.87
C GLN A 106 -6.48 10.16 7.65
N ARG A 107 -6.14 10.59 8.87
CA ARG A 107 -7.03 11.45 9.68
C ARG A 107 -7.33 12.78 8.98
N ALA A 108 -6.33 13.35 8.30
CA ALA A 108 -6.52 14.56 7.50
C ALA A 108 -7.48 14.31 6.33
N ALA A 109 -7.28 13.23 5.57
CA ALA A 109 -8.16 12.84 4.47
C ALA A 109 -9.61 12.59 4.93
N ASP A 110 -9.80 11.84 6.02
CA ASP A 110 -11.12 11.56 6.59
C ASP A 110 -11.85 12.84 7.04
N SER A 111 -11.10 13.80 7.59
CA SER A 111 -11.64 15.09 8.01
C SER A 111 -12.12 15.91 6.82
N LEU A 112 -11.37 15.91 5.72
CA LEU A 112 -11.75 16.57 4.47
C LEU A 112 -12.99 15.91 3.85
N ALA A 113 -13.01 14.57 3.79
CA ALA A 113 -14.15 13.81 3.28
C ALA A 113 -15.45 14.16 4.03
N LYS A 114 -15.39 14.24 5.37
CA LYS A 114 -16.54 14.65 6.21
C LYS A 114 -17.00 16.08 5.94
N ILE A 115 -16.09 17.00 5.63
CA ILE A 115 -16.44 18.38 5.28
C ILE A 115 -17.15 18.40 3.93
N ASP A 116 -16.64 17.66 2.95
CA ASP A 116 -17.19 17.61 1.60
C ASP A 116 -18.57 16.93 1.59
N GLU A 117 -18.76 15.86 2.36
CA GLU A 117 -20.07 15.23 2.59
C GLU A 117 -21.07 16.22 3.21
N LYS A 118 -20.66 16.99 4.23
CA LYS A 118 -21.51 18.01 4.86
C LYS A 118 -21.84 19.16 3.90
N LYS A 119 -20.90 19.56 3.03
CA LYS A 119 -21.14 20.58 2.00
C LYS A 119 -22.09 20.07 0.93
N ALA A 120 -21.91 18.85 0.44
CA ALA A 120 -22.81 18.20 -0.52
C ALA A 120 -24.23 18.07 0.04
N ALA A 121 -24.37 17.64 1.30
CA ALA A 121 -25.67 17.52 1.98
C ALA A 121 -26.37 18.88 2.22
N LYS A 122 -25.62 19.98 2.33
CA LYS A 122 -26.18 21.35 2.42
C LYS A 122 -26.53 21.93 1.05
N ALA A 123 -25.76 21.60 0.01
CA ALA A 123 -26.06 22.00 -1.37
C ALA A 123 -27.36 21.38 -1.89
N ASP A 124 -27.65 20.12 -1.54
CA ASP A 124 -28.91 19.47 -1.91
C ASP A 124 -30.13 20.05 -1.18
N LYS A 125 -29.96 20.67 -0.01
CA LYS A 125 -31.04 21.33 0.75
C LYS A 125 -31.39 22.74 0.23
N ASN A 126 -30.50 23.37 -0.53
CA ASN A 126 -30.69 24.72 -1.08
C ASN A 126 -31.09 24.73 -2.56
N LYS A 127 -31.41 23.58 -3.16
CA LYS A 127 -32.04 23.53 -4.48
C LYS A 127 -33.51 23.91 -4.34
N PRO A 128 -34.02 24.96 -5.02
CA PRO A 128 -35.45 25.17 -5.12
C PRO A 128 -36.09 23.88 -5.63
N LYS A 129 -37.19 23.44 -5.02
CA LYS A 129 -38.05 22.40 -5.62
C LYS A 129 -38.59 22.97 -6.93
N GLU A 130 -37.86 22.79 -8.02
CA GLU A 130 -38.48 22.82 -9.34
C GLU A 130 -39.45 21.65 -9.37
N LEU A 131 -40.73 21.97 -9.18
CA LEU A 131 -41.85 21.17 -9.64
C LEU A 131 -41.60 20.91 -11.12
N LYS A 132 -41.03 19.74 -11.44
CA LYS A 132 -41.07 19.24 -12.81
C LYS A 132 -42.49 18.81 -13.07
N GLU A 133 -43.25 19.76 -13.60
CA GLU A 133 -44.50 19.52 -14.29
C GLU A 133 -44.35 18.32 -15.23
N VAL A 134 -45.34 17.45 -15.14
CA VAL A 134 -45.58 16.37 -16.09
C VAL A 134 -45.90 17.00 -17.43
N SER A 135 -44.90 17.17 -18.30
CA SER A 135 -45.15 17.32 -19.74
C SER A 135 -45.02 15.96 -20.39
N LYS A 136 -46.19 15.37 -20.66
CA LYS A 136 -46.33 14.34 -21.69
C LYS A 136 -46.04 15.03 -23.02
N ASP A 137 -44.91 14.74 -23.65
CA ASP A 137 -44.93 14.47 -25.09
C ASP A 137 -43.62 13.90 -25.64
N SER A 138 -43.82 12.84 -26.44
CA SER A 138 -43.00 12.40 -27.56
C SER A 138 -41.60 11.79 -27.38
N VAL A 139 -41.53 10.54 -27.91
CA VAL A 139 -40.37 9.75 -28.38
C VAL A 139 -39.62 8.89 -27.36
N ARG A 140 -40.17 7.68 -27.20
CA ARG A 140 -39.51 6.46 -26.72
C ARG A 140 -38.31 6.12 -27.61
N LYS A 141 -37.08 6.36 -27.12
CA LYS A 141 -35.87 5.71 -27.63
C LYS A 141 -35.42 4.68 -26.60
N THR A 142 -35.67 3.41 -26.91
CA THR A 142 -35.28 2.24 -26.10
C THR A 142 -33.76 2.11 -26.05
N ILE A 143 -33.17 2.36 -24.87
CA ILE A 143 -31.82 1.90 -24.53
C ILE A 143 -31.98 0.46 -24.01
N PRO A 144 -31.33 -0.56 -24.60
CA PRO A 144 -31.45 -1.91 -24.09
C PRO A 144 -30.83 -1.99 -22.70
N LYS A 145 -31.61 -2.49 -21.72
CA LYS A 145 -31.12 -2.78 -20.37
C LYS A 145 -30.04 -3.84 -20.46
N ILE A 146 -28.79 -3.44 -20.26
CA ILE A 146 -27.67 -4.38 -20.07
C ILE A 146 -27.92 -5.12 -18.76
N ASN A 147 -28.10 -6.44 -18.86
CA ASN A 147 -28.25 -7.30 -17.70
C ASN A 147 -26.87 -7.50 -17.04
N ILE A 148 -26.70 -6.97 -15.84
CA ILE A 148 -25.43 -6.96 -15.08
C ILE A 148 -24.94 -8.40 -14.81
N ASP A 149 -25.84 -9.38 -14.82
CA ASP A 149 -25.51 -10.77 -14.52
C ASP A 149 -24.73 -11.47 -15.63
N SER A 150 -24.93 -11.10 -16.90
CA SER A 150 -24.14 -11.68 -18.00
C SER A 150 -22.69 -11.19 -17.99
N ILE A 151 -22.44 -9.96 -17.54
CA ILE A 151 -21.08 -9.41 -17.36
C ILE A 151 -20.37 -10.12 -16.20
N ARG A 152 -21.06 -10.34 -15.08
CA ARG A 152 -20.51 -11.09 -13.94
C ARG A 152 -20.20 -12.54 -14.28
N LEU A 153 -21.01 -13.17 -15.15
CA LEU A 153 -20.76 -14.53 -15.60
C LEU A 153 -19.50 -14.65 -16.46
N ALA A 154 -19.29 -13.69 -17.38
CA ALA A 154 -18.09 -13.62 -18.21
C ALA A 154 -16.81 -13.43 -17.38
N GLN A 155 -16.87 -12.54 -16.37
CA GLN A 155 -15.76 -12.28 -15.45
C GLN A 155 -15.43 -13.46 -14.52
N ARG A 156 -16.40 -14.34 -14.24
CA ARG A 156 -16.17 -15.58 -13.46
C ARG A 156 -15.56 -16.68 -14.31
N LYS A 157 -15.89 -16.74 -15.61
CA LYS A 157 -15.34 -17.74 -16.53
C LYS A 157 -13.86 -17.50 -16.81
N HIS A 158 -13.49 -16.25 -17.07
CA HIS A 158 -12.10 -15.85 -17.30
C HIS A 158 -11.18 -16.10 -16.08
N ARG A 159 -11.74 -16.03 -14.87
CA ARG A 159 -11.01 -16.28 -13.61
C ARG A 159 -10.77 -17.77 -13.29
N ARG A 160 -11.35 -18.68 -14.07
CA ARG A 160 -11.18 -20.14 -13.91
C ARG A 160 -10.24 -20.74 -14.97
N GLU A 161 -9.82 -19.93 -15.94
CA GLU A 161 -8.94 -20.33 -17.05
C GLU A 161 -7.49 -19.83 -16.85
N ILE A 162 -7.21 -19.20 -15.71
CA ILE A 162 -5.88 -18.83 -15.20
C ILE A 162 -5.64 -19.66 -13.93
#